data_AF-A0A845GG78-F1
#
_entry.id   AF-A0A845GG78-F1
#
_cell.length_a   1.000
_cell.length_b   1.000
_cell.length_c   1.000
_cell.angle_alpha   90.00
_cell.angle_beta   90.00
_cell.angle_gamma   90.00
#
_symmetry.space_group_name_H-M   'P 1'
#
loop_
_entity.id
_entity.type
_entity.pdbx_description
1 polymer ?
#
loop_
_entity_poly.entity_id
_entity_poly.type
_entity_poly.pdbx_seq_one_letter_code
_entity_poly.pdbx_strand_id
1 'polypeptide(L)'
;MCMEVDKFAGESYGQIALKKIAPTDPNFRLFYAGWLGSGTEREVMAVRGQVYRRALSGPNRGRLRLPVSGTVRSVHVTAAEMRDWEATQ
;
A
#
# COMPACT_ATOMS: atom_id res chain seq x y z
N MET A 1 5.67 14.76 -1.27
CA MET A 1 4.52 14.09 -1.89
C MET A 1 3.33 14.15 -0.93
N CYS A 2 2.12 14.53 -1.36
CA CYS A 2 0.91 14.37 -0.53
C CYS A 2 0.45 12.92 -0.60
N MET A 3 0.09 12.30 0.53
CA MET A 3 -0.49 10.94 0.56
C MET A 3 -2.01 10.96 0.43
N GLU A 4 -2.57 12.03 -0.14
CA GLU A 4 -4.01 12.18 -0.37
C GLU A 4 -4.54 11.20 -1.41
N VAL A 5 -3.70 10.85 -2.40
CA VAL A 5 -4.03 9.84 -3.41
C VAL A 5 -3.20 8.59 -3.14
N ASP A 6 -3.88 7.50 -2.82
CA ASP A 6 -3.26 6.19 -2.76
C ASP A 6 -3.04 5.68 -4.19
N LYS A 7 -1.91 6.05 -4.78
CA LYS A 7 -1.59 5.66 -6.16
C LYS A 7 -1.49 4.15 -6.32
N PHE A 8 -1.11 3.43 -5.28
CA PHE A 8 -0.93 1.98 -5.34
C PHE A 8 -2.25 1.24 -5.11
N ALA A 9 -3.21 1.80 -4.36
CA ALA A 9 -4.52 1.17 -4.13
C ALA A 9 -5.35 0.96 -5.41
N GLY A 10 -5.10 1.74 -6.47
CA GLY A 10 -5.79 1.57 -7.76
C GLY A 10 -5.32 0.36 -8.56
N GLU A 11 -4.13 -0.17 -8.25
CA GLU A 11 -3.49 -1.24 -9.00
C GLU A 11 -3.93 -2.63 -8.48
N SER A 12 -3.86 -3.67 -9.32
CA SER A 12 -4.26 -5.04 -8.97
C SER A 12 -3.57 -5.53 -7.69
N TYR A 13 -2.24 -5.33 -7.59
CA TYR A 13 -1.48 -5.71 -6.40
C TYR A 13 -1.85 -4.89 -5.15
N GLY A 14 -2.27 -3.64 -5.32
CA GLY A 14 -2.70 -2.78 -4.22
C GLY A 14 -4.05 -3.21 -3.65
N GLN A 15 -5.00 -3.58 -4.51
CA GLN A 15 -6.30 -4.10 -4.06
C GLN A 15 -6.15 -5.44 -3.33
N ILE A 16 -5.31 -6.36 -3.85
CA ILE A 16 -5.01 -7.63 -3.18
C ILE A 16 -4.33 -7.36 -1.83
N ALA A 17 -3.34 -6.46 -1.80
CA ALA A 17 -2.66 -6.08 -0.56
C ALA A 17 -3.64 -5.51 0.47
N LEU A 18 -4.54 -4.61 0.07
CA LEU A 18 -5.55 -4.04 0.96
C LEU A 18 -6.51 -5.09 1.50
N LYS A 19 -6.96 -6.04 0.66
CA LYS A 19 -7.78 -7.18 1.09
C LYS A 19 -7.08 -8.05 2.13
N LYS A 20 -5.80 -8.35 1.94
CA LYS A 20 -5.01 -9.15 2.88
C LYS A 20 -4.70 -8.44 4.20
N ILE A 21 -4.47 -7.13 4.15
CA ILE A 21 -4.11 -6.33 5.34
C ILE A 21 -5.35 -6.02 6.20
N ALA A 22 -6.56 -6.11 5.63
CA ALA A 22 -7.81 -5.80 6.30
C ALA A 22 -7.98 -6.55 7.65
N PRO A 23 -8.55 -5.89 8.68
CA PRO A 23 -9.08 -4.52 8.69
C PRO A 23 -8.00 -3.44 8.79
N THR A 24 -8.20 -2.34 8.07
CA THR A 24 -7.31 -1.16 8.07
C THR A 24 -8.07 0.12 8.38
N ASP A 25 -7.36 1.11 8.93
CA ASP A 25 -7.90 2.45 9.17
C ASP A 25 -8.29 3.13 7.84
N PRO A 26 -9.34 3.97 7.79
CA PRO A 26 -9.70 4.75 6.59
C PRO A 26 -8.56 5.58 6.01
N ASN A 27 -7.58 5.96 6.83
CA ASN A 27 -6.39 6.71 6.43
C ASN A 27 -5.16 5.84 6.18
N PHE A 28 -5.32 4.51 6.14
CA PHE A 28 -4.27 3.60 5.72
C PHE A 28 -3.97 3.81 4.23
N ARG A 29 -2.70 4.05 3.91
CA ARG A 29 -2.25 4.26 2.54
C ARG A 29 -1.03 3.41 2.26
N LEU A 30 -1.00 2.81 1.08
CA LEU A 30 0.17 2.11 0.58
C LEU A 30 1.23 3.15 0.17
N PHE A 31 2.49 2.93 0.56
CA PHE A 31 3.58 3.86 0.27
C PHE A 31 4.77 3.21 -0.43
N TYR A 32 4.80 1.87 -0.46
CA TYR A 32 5.88 1.12 -1.04
C TYR A 32 5.34 -0.15 -1.70
N ALA A 33 5.79 -0.40 -2.91
CA ALA A 33 5.61 -1.66 -3.62
C ALA A 33 6.96 -2.01 -4.27
N GLY A 34 7.45 -3.21 -4.02
CA GLY A 34 8.73 -3.66 -4.56
C GLY A 34 8.72 -5.17 -4.77
N TRP A 35 9.26 -5.62 -5.90
CA TRP A 35 9.45 -7.05 -6.15
C TRP A 35 10.57 -7.59 -5.24
N LEU A 36 10.29 -8.69 -4.57
CA LEU A 36 11.24 -9.51 -3.84
C LEU A 36 11.70 -10.64 -4.76
N GLY A 37 13.00 -10.69 -5.02
CA GLY A 37 13.65 -11.72 -5.82
C GLY A 37 15.06 -11.28 -6.22
N SER A 38 15.99 -12.24 -6.36
CA SER A 38 17.31 -12.00 -6.95
C SER A 38 17.30 -12.46 -8.41
N GLY A 39 17.08 -11.54 -9.35
CA GLY A 39 17.18 -11.83 -10.79
C GLY A 39 15.89 -11.57 -11.58
N THR A 40 15.61 -12.42 -12.57
CA THR A 40 14.45 -12.32 -13.48
C THR A 40 13.13 -12.81 -12.88
N GLU A 41 13.18 -13.50 -11.75
CA GLU A 41 12.01 -14.05 -11.07
C GLU A 41 11.33 -12.98 -10.21
N ARG A 42 10.28 -12.38 -10.78
CA ARG A 42 9.35 -11.48 -10.10
C ARG A 42 8.16 -12.29 -9.57
N GLU A 43 8.43 -13.20 -8.63
CA GLU A 43 7.40 -14.10 -8.12
C GLU A 43 6.60 -13.48 -6.98
N VAL A 44 7.24 -12.64 -6.16
CA VAL A 44 6.63 -12.06 -4.96
C VAL A 44 6.86 -10.56 -4.93
N MET A 45 5.80 -9.78 -4.67
CA MET A 45 5.85 -8.35 -4.44
C MET A 45 5.62 -8.04 -2.96
N ALA A 46 6.56 -7.38 -2.33
CA ALA A 46 6.36 -6.75 -1.03
C ALA A 46 5.65 -5.42 -1.19
N VAL A 47 4.45 -5.34 -0.64
CA VAL A 47 3.67 -4.11 -0.54
C VAL A 47 3.65 -3.68 0.92
N ARG A 48 3.96 -2.40 1.18
CA ARG A 48 3.91 -1.82 2.53
C ARG A 48 2.99 -0.61 2.54
N GLY A 49 2.20 -0.54 3.58
CA GLY A 49 1.34 0.58 3.88
C GLY A 49 1.42 0.99 5.34
N GLN A 50 0.89 2.15 5.63
CA GLN A 50 0.80 2.65 6.99
C GLN A 50 -0.34 3.67 7.10
N VAL A 51 -0.78 3.94 8.33
CA VAL A 51 -1.77 4.98 8.58
C VAL A 51 -1.10 6.34 8.53
N TYR A 52 -1.72 7.26 7.81
CA TYR A 52 -1.31 8.65 7.80
C TYR A 52 -2.35 9.51 8.54
N ARG A 53 -1.89 10.57 9.19
CA ARG A 53 -2.77 11.58 9.79
C ARG A 53 -2.59 12.93 9.12
N ARG A 54 -3.63 13.76 9.24
CA ARG A 54 -3.60 15.14 8.76
C ARG A 54 -2.63 15.97 9.59
N ALA A 55 -1.86 16.83 8.94
CA ALA A 55 -1.01 17.79 9.65
C ALA A 55 -1.88 18.86 10.32
N LEU A 56 -1.66 19.07 11.62
CA LEU A 56 -2.40 20.08 12.41
C LEU A 56 -1.80 21.49 12.29
N SER A 57 -0.52 21.59 11.88
CA SER A 57 0.22 22.85 11.78
C SER A 57 1.21 22.85 10.60
N GLY A 58 1.74 24.04 10.28
CA GLY A 58 2.75 24.23 9.24
C GLY A 58 2.19 24.43 7.82
N PRO A 59 3.07 24.56 6.81
CA PRO A 59 2.68 24.86 5.42
C PRO A 59 1.88 23.75 4.74
N ASN A 60 1.82 22.56 5.35
CA ASN A 60 1.05 21.41 4.86
C ASN A 60 -0.19 21.12 5.72
N ARG A 61 -0.64 22.06 6.57
CA ARG A 61 -1.81 21.89 7.44
C ARG A 61 -3.04 21.39 6.66
N GLY A 62 -3.74 20.41 7.22
CA GLY A 62 -4.91 19.77 6.61
C GLY A 62 -4.59 18.61 5.68
N ARG A 63 -3.35 18.50 5.17
CA ARG A 63 -2.96 17.45 4.22
C ARG A 63 -2.58 16.15 4.93
N LEU A 64 -2.94 15.02 4.34
CA LEU A 64 -2.58 13.68 4.82
C LEU A 64 -1.10 13.41 4.52
N ARG A 65 -0.23 13.58 5.53
CA ARG A 65 1.23 13.49 5.35
C ARG A 65 2.00 12.94 6.53
N LEU A 66 1.43 12.98 7.74
CA LEU A 66 2.16 12.55 8.93
C LEU A 66 2.02 11.05 9.11
N PRO A 67 3.10 10.27 9.02
CA PRO A 67 3.04 8.83 9.25
C PRO A 67 2.75 8.54 10.72
N VAL A 68 1.85 7.59 11.00
CA VAL A 68 1.61 7.12 12.37
C VAL A 68 2.55 5.94 12.63
N SER A 69 3.53 6.16 13.51
CA SER A 69 4.48 5.13 13.91
C SER A 69 3.75 3.93 14.56
N GLY A 70 4.21 2.71 14.30
CA GLY A 70 3.57 1.48 14.80
C GLY A 70 2.38 0.99 13.98
N THR A 71 1.98 1.71 12.92
CA THR A 71 0.89 1.28 12.02
C THR A 71 1.38 0.74 10.68
N VAL A 72 2.70 0.55 10.55
CA VAL A 72 3.30 -0.01 9.34
C VAL A 72 2.88 -1.46 9.21
N ARG A 73 2.25 -1.80 8.08
CA ARG A 73 1.90 -3.17 7.72
C ARG A 73 2.54 -3.52 6.40
N SER A 74 3.18 -4.67 6.35
CA SER A 74 3.78 -5.24 5.14
C SER A 74 3.05 -6.51 4.77
N VAL A 75 2.77 -6.68 3.48
CA VAL A 75 2.17 -7.88 2.93
C VAL A 75 2.94 -8.31 1.69
N HIS A 76 2.91 -9.61 1.43
CA HIS A 76 3.47 -10.20 0.23
C HIS A 76 2.32 -10.59 -0.69
N VAL A 77 2.40 -10.14 -1.94
CA VAL A 77 1.46 -10.46 -3.02
C VAL A 77 2.24 -11.24 -4.06
N THR A 78 1.82 -12.45 -4.36
CA THR A 78 2.51 -13.26 -5.39
C THR A 78 1.97 -12.94 -6.78
N ALA A 79 2.77 -13.21 -7.82
CA ALA A 79 2.33 -13.09 -9.20
C ALA A 79 1.14 -14.02 -9.52
N ALA A 80 1.06 -15.18 -8.85
CA ALA A 80 -0.09 -16.07 -8.97
C ALA A 80 -1.38 -15.39 -8.50
N GLU A 81 -1.34 -14.71 -7.35
CA GLU A 81 -2.50 -13.97 -6.83
C GLU A 81 -2.92 -12.81 -7.72
N MET A 82 -1.97 -12.14 -8.36
CA MET A 82 -2.29 -11.10 -9.34
C MET A 82 -2.99 -11.69 -10.57
N ARG A 83 -2.54 -12.84 -11.07
CA ARG A 83 -3.19 -13.55 -12.19
C ARG A 83 -4.60 -14.02 -11.83
N ASP A 84 -4.78 -14.59 -10.63
CA ASP A 84 -6.10 -15.03 -10.15
C ASP A 84 -7.06 -13.84 -10.02
N TRP A 85 -6.55 -12.69 -9.58
CA TRP A 85 -7.33 -11.45 -9.47
C TRP A 85 -7.76 -10.91 -10.84
N GLU A 86 -6.85 -10.91 -11.82
CA GLU A 86 -7.15 -10.53 -13.20
C GLU A 86 -8.12 -11.51 -13.87
N ALA A 87 -8.04 -12.80 -13.55
CA ALA A 87 -8.96 -13.82 -14.06
C ALA A 87 -10.37 -13.75 -13.45
N THR A 88 -10.52 -13.05 -12.32
CA THR A 88 -11.79 -12.88 -11.61
C THR A 88 -12.51 -11.56 -12.00
N GLN A 89 -11.84 -10.67 -12.74
CA GLN A 89 -12.40 -9.41 -13.28
C GLN A 89 -13.12 -9.63 -14.61
#